data_AF-A0A7L9BSJ7-F1
#
_entry.id   AF-A0A7L9BSJ7-F1
#
_cell.length_a   1.000
_cell.length_b   1.000
_cell.length_c   1.000
_cell.angle_alpha   90.00
_cell.angle_beta   90.00
_cell.angle_gamma   90.00
#
_symmetry.space_group_name_H-M   'P 1'
#
loop_
_entity.id
_entity.type
_entity.pdbx_description
1 polymer ?
#
loop_
_entity_poly.entity_id
_entity_poly.type
_entity_poly.pdbx_seq_one_letter_code
_entity_poly.pdbx_strand_id
1 'polypeptide(L)'
;MGECKVGGAGREGGSGRAWPCARVVVGGVAIVVGAGLLGVAVGAVARAAGAQPEKVEPVEELTGDGDGLEWARRLSIDPEDPRLAGYKAAQKKRAEFERGLRKLRAESFRSEYAPKRREGIEKIKAHTDPTTFQSLIAVFGEEGEDVRRALLEHFRASRSDAGDRGLAWLAITDKDAGIRSAAREFLESRIGEEGKATAGMLEVVARAAAGGTSAHVERAATLAQGLNLYEVIPALIAAQAGGVGGGGVGGGGGGGGGGRRGDLAWVFIGEQQAYVADLTPLVSERAVAFDPQIGYVTSGALIRIHDAVVTVNHRPVIHRALMDLGSRLTGSDLSGLGQDRAAWAAWRDSAYAGAMAARKAEREAKSHGGVGAGAGTGGVSVPSGSGGSGGGGGG
;
A
#
# COMPACT_ATOMS: atom_id res chain seq x y z
N MET A 1 2.83 44.84 -60.76
CA MET A 1 3.89 43.95 -61.26
C MET A 1 4.58 43.38 -60.04
N GLY A 2 4.15 42.19 -59.62
CA GLY A 2 4.62 41.52 -58.41
C GLY A 2 5.53 40.36 -58.77
N GLU A 3 6.66 40.26 -58.09
CA GLU A 3 7.59 39.15 -58.19
C GLU A 3 7.15 37.98 -57.31
N CYS A 4 7.09 36.82 -57.94
CA CYS A 4 7.04 35.50 -57.32
C CYS A 4 8.43 34.88 -57.32
N LYS A 5 8.87 34.26 -56.20
CA LYS A 5 9.45 32.91 -56.19
C LYS A 5 9.61 32.37 -54.76
N VAL A 6 8.87 31.32 -54.41
CA VAL A 6 9.29 29.90 -54.24
C VAL A 6 10.24 29.73 -53.04
N GLY A 7 9.93 28.99 -51.97
CA GLY A 7 9.13 27.77 -51.85
C GLY A 7 10.04 26.65 -51.37
N GLY A 8 10.07 26.40 -50.06
CA GLY A 8 10.86 25.35 -49.42
C GLY A 8 10.01 24.62 -48.38
N ALA A 9 9.45 23.49 -48.80
CA ALA A 9 8.64 22.59 -47.99
C ALA A 9 9.50 21.52 -47.31
N GLY A 10 9.05 21.07 -46.13
CA GLY A 10 9.18 19.67 -45.74
C GLY A 10 9.92 19.38 -44.42
N ARG A 11 9.16 19.17 -43.34
CA ARG A 11 9.00 17.86 -42.66
C ARG A 11 8.25 18.04 -41.34
N GLU A 12 6.93 17.91 -41.38
CA GLU A 12 6.12 17.55 -40.23
C GLU A 12 6.14 16.01 -40.09
N GLY A 13 6.71 15.52 -38.99
CA GLY A 13 6.64 14.11 -38.60
C GLY A 13 5.44 13.88 -37.68
N GLY A 14 4.26 13.73 -38.25
CA GLY A 14 3.05 13.32 -37.54
C GLY A 14 3.04 11.82 -37.24
N SER A 15 3.16 11.43 -35.96
CA SER A 15 2.81 10.07 -35.52
C SER A 15 1.37 10.06 -34.99
N GLY A 16 0.41 10.06 -35.91
CA GLY A 16 -1.00 9.82 -35.61
C GLY A 16 -1.23 8.34 -35.29
N ARG A 17 -1.30 7.99 -34.00
CA ARG A 17 -1.90 6.72 -33.57
C ARG A 17 -3.39 6.93 -33.37
N ALA A 18 -4.16 6.57 -34.40
CA ALA A 18 -5.61 6.44 -34.32
C ALA A 18 -5.93 5.23 -33.43
N TRP A 19 -6.63 5.48 -32.32
CA TRP A 19 -7.24 4.44 -31.49
C TRP A 19 -8.69 4.24 -31.97
N PRO A 20 -9.13 3.01 -32.25
CA PRO A 20 -10.53 2.78 -32.61
C PRO A 20 -11.43 2.99 -31.39
N CYS A 21 -12.37 3.93 -31.51
CA CYS A 21 -13.50 4.08 -30.59
C CYS A 21 -14.44 2.87 -30.72
N ALA A 22 -14.22 1.84 -29.90
CA ALA A 22 -15.19 0.79 -29.68
C ALA A 22 -16.26 1.29 -28.68
N ARG A 23 -17.47 1.53 -29.20
CA ARG A 23 -18.65 1.91 -28.41
C ARG A 23 -19.30 0.63 -27.89
N VAL A 24 -18.95 0.23 -26.67
CA VAL A 24 -19.59 -0.89 -25.97
C VAL A 24 -20.71 -0.32 -25.10
N VAL A 25 -21.96 -0.63 -25.48
CA VAL A 25 -23.14 -0.45 -24.63
C VAL A 25 -23.28 -1.73 -23.80
N VAL A 26 -23.03 -1.64 -22.49
CA VAL A 26 -23.33 -2.71 -21.53
C VAL A 26 -24.27 -2.15 -20.48
N GLY A 27 -25.44 -2.78 -20.41
CA GLY A 27 -26.50 -2.44 -19.48
C GLY A 27 -26.27 -2.94 -18.06
N GLY A 28 -27.08 -2.41 -17.15
CA GLY A 28 -27.56 -3.08 -15.95
C GLY A 28 -26.50 -3.51 -14.94
N VAL A 29 -25.97 -2.57 -14.16
CA VAL A 29 -25.25 -2.90 -12.92
C VAL A 29 -26.25 -2.92 -11.77
N ALA A 30 -26.54 -4.13 -11.27
CA ALA A 30 -27.13 -4.34 -9.96
C ALA A 30 -26.06 -4.07 -8.89
N ILE A 31 -26.34 -3.14 -7.98
CA ILE A 31 -25.45 -2.80 -6.86
C ILE A 31 -25.73 -3.79 -5.73
N VAL A 32 -24.78 -4.70 -5.48
CA VAL A 32 -24.76 -5.53 -4.28
C VAL A 32 -24.13 -4.73 -3.14
N VAL A 33 -24.91 -4.51 -2.09
CA VAL A 33 -24.53 -3.75 -0.89
C VAL A 33 -23.85 -4.71 0.10
N GLY A 34 -22.54 -4.62 0.26
CA GLY A 34 -21.80 -5.31 1.32
C GLY A 34 -21.37 -4.34 2.41
N ALA A 35 -22.07 -4.34 3.54
CA ALA A 35 -21.67 -3.63 4.75
C ALA A 35 -20.82 -4.56 5.65
N GLY A 36 -19.49 -4.42 5.59
CA GLY A 36 -18.56 -5.17 6.43
C GLY A 36 -18.36 -4.50 7.79
N LEU A 37 -18.82 -5.14 8.86
CA LEU A 37 -18.51 -4.82 10.26
C LEU A 37 -17.08 -5.29 10.59
N LEU A 38 -16.22 -4.38 11.05
CA LEU A 38 -14.90 -4.70 11.61
C LEU A 38 -14.95 -4.66 13.14
N GLY A 39 -14.93 -5.84 13.77
CA GLY A 39 -14.67 -6.03 15.20
C GLY A 39 -13.18 -6.18 15.47
N VAL A 40 -12.69 -5.53 16.53
CA VAL A 40 -11.30 -5.60 17.00
C VAL A 40 -11.23 -6.59 18.16
N ALA A 41 -10.40 -7.63 18.06
CA ALA A 41 -10.01 -8.48 19.18
C ALA A 41 -8.50 -8.31 19.44
N VAL A 42 -8.16 -7.87 20.64
CA VAL A 42 -6.78 -7.75 21.14
C VAL A 42 -6.49 -8.98 21.99
N GLY A 43 -5.62 -9.88 21.51
CA GLY A 43 -5.13 -11.03 22.26
C GLY A 43 -3.75 -10.75 22.85
N ALA A 44 -3.65 -10.74 24.18
CA ALA A 44 -2.39 -10.67 24.91
C ALA A 44 -1.74 -12.07 24.97
N VAL A 45 -0.47 -12.16 24.55
CA VAL A 45 0.35 -13.38 24.66
C VAL A 45 1.28 -13.22 25.86
N ALA A 46 1.02 -13.98 26.92
CA ALA A 46 1.96 -14.18 28.03
C ALA A 46 2.86 -15.39 27.73
N ARG A 47 4.17 -15.21 27.92
CA ARG A 47 5.24 -16.18 27.63
C ARG A 47 5.51 -17.02 28.88
N ALA A 48 5.41 -18.34 28.78
CA ALA A 48 5.65 -19.27 29.88
C ALA A 48 7.14 -19.66 30.01
N ALA A 49 7.60 -19.79 31.25
CA ALA A 49 8.81 -20.49 31.64
C ALA A 49 8.51 -21.97 31.89
N GLY A 50 9.52 -22.82 31.70
CA GLY A 50 9.40 -24.28 31.50
C GLY A 50 8.71 -25.07 32.62
N ALA A 51 7.77 -25.91 32.20
CA ALA A 51 7.26 -27.05 32.95
C ALA A 51 7.29 -28.29 32.02
N GLN A 52 7.70 -29.42 32.58
CA GLN A 52 7.77 -30.73 31.91
C GLN A 52 6.39 -31.17 31.39
N PRO A 53 6.32 -31.94 30.28
CA PRO A 53 5.05 -32.39 29.72
C PRO A 53 4.40 -33.42 30.66
N GLU A 54 3.39 -32.95 31.39
CA GLU A 54 2.44 -33.81 32.08
C GLU A 54 1.71 -34.67 31.04
N LYS A 55 1.46 -35.94 31.37
CA LYS A 55 0.73 -36.89 30.51
C LYS A 55 -0.58 -36.25 30.05
N VAL A 56 -0.68 -35.98 28.75
CA VAL A 56 -1.92 -35.55 28.11
C VAL A 56 -2.84 -36.76 28.11
N GLU A 57 -3.78 -36.78 29.07
CA GLU A 57 -4.89 -37.72 29.01
C GLU A 57 -5.68 -37.51 27.72
N PRO A 58 -6.21 -38.58 27.10
CA PRO A 58 -6.99 -38.46 25.88
C PRO A 58 -8.13 -37.49 26.11
N VAL A 59 -8.17 -36.42 25.31
CA VAL A 59 -9.26 -35.46 25.28
C VAL A 59 -10.53 -36.24 24.95
N GLU A 60 -11.40 -36.42 25.95
CA GLU A 60 -12.73 -36.97 25.77
C GLU A 60 -13.39 -36.24 24.59
N GLU A 61 -13.83 -37.04 23.62
CA GLU A 61 -14.57 -36.59 22.47
C GLU A 61 -15.86 -35.93 22.97
N LEU A 62 -15.86 -34.59 23.03
CA LEU A 62 -16.99 -33.75 23.41
C LEU A 62 -18.08 -33.80 22.34
N THR A 63 -18.70 -34.98 22.19
CA THR A 63 -19.99 -35.16 21.52
C THR A 63 -21.09 -34.79 22.51
N GLY A 64 -21.14 -33.51 22.88
CA GLY A 64 -22.14 -32.95 23.79
C GLY A 64 -23.08 -32.01 23.06
N ASP A 65 -24.23 -32.54 22.64
CA ASP A 65 -25.38 -31.77 22.19
C ASP A 65 -25.85 -30.80 23.30
N GLY A 66 -25.40 -29.54 23.29
CA GLY A 66 -25.96 -28.49 24.15
C GLY A 66 -25.04 -27.32 24.54
N ASP A 67 -23.73 -27.54 24.70
CA ASP A 67 -22.84 -26.56 25.37
C ASP A 67 -22.07 -25.61 24.42
N GLY A 68 -22.21 -25.79 23.11
CA GLY A 68 -21.58 -24.91 22.10
C GLY A 68 -22.09 -23.47 22.09
N LEU A 69 -23.16 -23.15 22.83
CA LEU A 69 -23.79 -21.82 22.90
C LEU A 69 -23.41 -21.02 24.15
N GLU A 70 -22.87 -21.66 25.20
CA GLU A 70 -22.57 -21.00 26.48
C GLU A 70 -21.39 -20.00 26.37
N TRP A 71 -20.30 -20.40 25.70
CA TRP A 71 -19.15 -19.51 25.49
C TRP A 71 -19.49 -18.35 24.53
N ALA A 72 -20.37 -18.59 23.55
CA ALA A 72 -20.88 -17.54 22.64
C ALA A 72 -21.81 -16.56 23.37
N ARG A 73 -22.61 -17.03 24.34
CA ARG A 73 -23.41 -16.17 25.25
C ARG A 73 -22.53 -15.39 26.24
N ARG A 74 -21.38 -15.94 26.65
CA ARG A 74 -20.39 -15.18 27.43
C ARG A 74 -19.69 -14.08 26.61
N LEU A 75 -19.62 -14.24 25.29
CA LEU A 75 -19.10 -13.23 24.36
C LEU A 75 -20.16 -12.24 23.86
N SER A 76 -21.45 -12.54 24.03
CA SER A 76 -22.51 -11.58 23.69
C SER A 76 -22.49 -10.45 24.71
N ILE A 77 -21.87 -9.33 24.32
CA ILE A 77 -21.86 -8.10 25.10
C ILE A 77 -23.31 -7.65 25.28
N ASP A 78 -23.72 -7.46 26.54
CA ASP A 78 -25.06 -6.98 26.88
C ASP A 78 -25.36 -5.70 26.08
N PRO A 79 -26.41 -5.69 25.23
CA PRO A 79 -26.75 -4.51 24.44
C PRO A 79 -27.07 -3.28 25.31
N GLU A 80 -27.39 -3.45 26.59
CA GLU A 80 -27.69 -2.35 27.51
C GLU A 80 -26.49 -1.92 28.38
N ASP A 81 -25.28 -2.46 28.17
CA ASP A 81 -24.09 -2.02 28.91
C ASP A 81 -23.88 -0.49 28.77
N PRO A 82 -23.84 0.28 29.87
CA PRO A 82 -23.57 1.72 29.85
C PRO A 82 -22.29 2.11 29.10
N ARG A 83 -21.29 1.22 29.06
CA ARG A 83 -20.04 1.43 28.29
C ARG A 83 -20.30 1.44 26.78
N LEU A 84 -21.27 0.67 26.29
CA LEU A 84 -21.66 0.65 24.88
C LEU A 84 -22.53 1.85 24.48
N ALA A 85 -23.23 2.50 25.41
CA ALA A 85 -24.10 3.63 25.09
C ALA A 85 -23.32 4.77 24.40
N GLY A 86 -22.12 5.09 24.89
CA GLY A 86 -21.22 6.08 24.28
C GLY A 86 -20.75 5.67 22.88
N TYR A 87 -20.38 4.40 22.70
CA TYR A 87 -19.97 3.87 21.41
C TYR A 87 -21.11 3.87 20.37
N LYS A 88 -22.31 3.45 20.78
CA LYS A 88 -23.52 3.49 19.93
C LYS A 88 -23.87 4.92 19.53
N ALA A 89 -23.78 5.88 20.46
CA ALA A 89 -23.99 7.28 20.15
C ALA A 89 -22.95 7.83 19.16
N ALA A 90 -21.67 7.48 19.32
CA ALA A 90 -20.61 7.85 18.38
C ALA A 90 -20.82 7.23 17.00
N GLN A 91 -21.19 5.94 16.92
CA GLN A 91 -21.51 5.26 15.67
C GLN A 91 -22.73 5.87 14.97
N LYS A 92 -23.79 6.23 15.72
CA LYS A 92 -24.96 6.91 15.17
C LYS A 92 -24.59 8.28 14.59
N LYS A 93 -23.81 9.08 15.33
CA LYS A 93 -23.30 10.38 14.84
C LYS A 93 -22.48 10.23 13.56
N ARG A 94 -21.58 9.24 13.53
CA ARG A 94 -20.79 8.92 12.33
C ARG A 94 -21.68 8.51 11.15
N ALA A 95 -22.67 7.66 11.36
CA ALA A 95 -23.58 7.21 10.31
C ALA A 95 -24.50 8.33 9.79
N GLU A 96 -24.92 9.27 10.65
CA GLU A 96 -25.65 10.47 10.24
C GLU A 96 -24.77 11.41 9.41
N PHE A 97 -23.53 11.63 9.87
CA PHE A 97 -22.55 12.42 9.14
C PHE A 97 -22.22 11.82 7.77
N GLU A 98 -21.95 10.51 7.68
CA GLU A 98 -21.71 9.81 6.41
C GLU A 98 -22.92 9.86 5.47
N ARG A 99 -24.15 9.78 6.00
CA ARG A 99 -25.37 10.01 5.20
C ARG A 99 -25.39 11.44 4.64
N GLY A 100 -25.02 12.43 5.44
CA GLY A 100 -24.86 13.82 5.00
C GLY A 100 -23.83 13.96 3.88
N LEU A 101 -22.65 13.36 4.02
CA LEU A 101 -21.60 13.38 2.99
C LEU A 101 -22.06 12.69 1.70
N ARG A 102 -22.77 11.55 1.78
CA ARG A 102 -23.31 10.86 0.59
C ARG A 102 -24.38 11.69 -0.10
N LYS A 103 -25.21 12.41 0.65
CA LYS A 103 -26.18 13.35 0.08
C LYS A 103 -25.46 14.51 -0.63
N LEU A 104 -24.45 15.11 0.02
CA LEU A 104 -23.60 16.13 -0.61
C LEU A 104 -22.96 15.60 -1.89
N ARG A 105 -22.48 14.35 -1.88
CA ARG A 105 -21.91 13.70 -3.06
C ARG A 105 -22.90 13.58 -4.21
N ALA A 106 -24.09 13.06 -3.92
CA ALA A 106 -25.16 12.90 -4.91
C ALA A 106 -25.63 14.25 -5.48
N GLU A 107 -25.67 15.30 -4.65
CA GLU A 107 -26.11 16.62 -5.07
C GLU A 107 -25.04 17.36 -5.89
N SER A 108 -23.80 17.43 -5.41
CA SER A 108 -22.75 18.28 -5.98
C SER A 108 -21.89 17.61 -7.04
N PHE A 109 -21.62 16.31 -6.92
CA PHE A 109 -20.61 15.64 -7.77
C PHE A 109 -21.18 14.69 -8.82
N ARG A 110 -22.47 14.35 -8.74
CA ARG A 110 -23.15 13.57 -9.79
C ARG A 110 -23.31 14.33 -11.11
N SER A 111 -23.26 15.66 -11.05
CA SER A 111 -23.29 16.53 -12.22
C SER A 111 -21.87 16.87 -12.69
N GLU A 112 -21.66 16.88 -14.00
CA GLU A 112 -20.43 17.39 -14.62
C GLU A 112 -20.35 18.93 -14.61
N TYR A 113 -21.39 19.62 -14.14
CA TYR A 113 -21.43 21.08 -14.09
C TYR A 113 -20.40 21.65 -13.10
N ALA A 114 -19.30 22.20 -13.64
CA ALA A 114 -18.14 22.65 -12.88
C ALA A 114 -18.45 23.65 -11.73
N PRO A 115 -19.38 24.63 -11.86
CA PRO A 115 -19.73 25.50 -10.75
C PRO A 115 -20.31 24.75 -9.54
N LYS A 116 -21.16 23.73 -9.78
CA LYS A 116 -21.75 22.93 -8.69
C LYS A 116 -20.72 22.02 -8.02
N ARG A 117 -19.77 21.48 -8.80
CA ARG A 117 -18.63 20.73 -8.24
C ARG A 117 -17.74 21.63 -7.37
N ARG A 118 -17.44 22.87 -7.82
CA ARG A 118 -16.69 23.85 -7.02
C ARG A 118 -17.38 24.19 -5.70
N GLU A 119 -18.70 24.41 -5.72
CA GLU A 119 -19.48 24.61 -4.49
C GLU A 119 -19.39 23.38 -3.56
N GLY A 120 -19.46 22.17 -4.11
CA GLY A 120 -19.26 20.93 -3.36
C GLY A 120 -17.87 20.86 -2.71
N ILE A 121 -16.81 21.27 -3.42
CA ILE A 121 -15.45 21.30 -2.90
C ILE A 121 -15.32 22.27 -1.72
N GLU A 122 -15.92 23.45 -1.80
CA GLU A 122 -15.92 24.41 -0.68
C GLU A 122 -16.68 23.85 0.54
N LYS A 123 -17.77 23.11 0.32
CA LYS A 123 -18.47 22.39 1.40
C LYS A 123 -17.62 21.29 2.03
N ILE A 124 -16.82 20.56 1.24
CA ILE A 124 -15.85 19.59 1.78
C ILE A 124 -14.84 20.29 2.69
N LYS A 125 -14.28 21.43 2.26
CA LYS A 125 -13.29 22.17 3.04
C LYS A 125 -13.83 22.73 4.34
N ALA A 126 -15.14 22.99 4.43
CA ALA A 126 -15.79 23.44 5.65
C ALA A 126 -15.82 22.36 6.75
N HIS A 127 -15.60 21.09 6.43
CA HIS A 127 -15.54 20.00 7.41
C HIS A 127 -14.15 19.92 8.06
N THR A 128 -13.90 20.77 9.05
CA THR A 128 -12.59 20.86 9.72
C THR A 128 -12.38 19.82 10.83
N ASP A 129 -13.38 19.01 11.17
CA ASP A 129 -13.30 18.07 12.28
C ASP A 129 -12.39 16.86 11.94
N PRO A 130 -11.27 16.67 12.67
CA PRO A 130 -10.36 15.54 12.49
C PRO A 130 -11.02 14.16 12.45
N THR A 131 -12.10 13.97 13.21
CA THR A 131 -12.78 12.67 13.32
C THR A 131 -13.52 12.29 12.04
N THR A 132 -13.77 13.26 11.17
CA THR A 132 -14.55 13.09 9.94
C THR A 132 -13.72 12.70 8.72
N PHE A 133 -12.38 12.82 8.80
CA PHE A 133 -11.49 12.65 7.65
C PHE A 133 -11.54 11.24 7.05
N GLN A 134 -11.68 10.21 7.88
CA GLN A 134 -11.86 8.84 7.40
C GLN A 134 -13.13 8.70 6.56
N SER A 135 -14.22 9.33 6.99
CA SER A 135 -15.51 9.31 6.27
C SER A 135 -15.44 10.13 4.98
N LEU A 136 -14.69 11.25 4.96
CA LEU A 136 -14.43 12.01 3.73
C LEU A 136 -13.72 11.15 2.68
N ILE A 137 -12.64 10.46 3.06
CA ILE A 137 -11.90 9.57 2.15
C ILE A 137 -12.81 8.43 1.66
N ALA A 138 -13.57 7.79 2.54
CA ALA A 138 -14.43 6.68 2.17
C ALA A 138 -15.55 7.08 1.18
N VAL A 139 -16.12 8.28 1.33
CA VAL A 139 -17.22 8.75 0.47
C VAL A 139 -16.72 9.34 -0.85
N PHE A 140 -15.62 10.09 -0.83
CA PHE A 140 -15.13 10.85 -1.98
C PHE A 140 -13.88 10.26 -2.64
N GLY A 141 -13.32 9.16 -2.15
CA GLY A 141 -12.12 8.52 -2.71
C GLY A 141 -12.29 8.00 -4.14
N GLU A 142 -13.53 7.81 -4.60
CA GLU A 142 -13.86 7.39 -5.97
C GLU A 142 -14.26 8.57 -6.88
N GLU A 143 -14.25 9.81 -6.38
CA GLU A 143 -14.55 10.99 -7.19
C GLU A 143 -13.41 11.39 -8.10
N GLY A 144 -13.68 12.33 -9.03
CA GLY A 144 -12.68 12.89 -9.94
C GLY A 144 -11.43 13.47 -9.27
N GLU A 145 -10.37 13.64 -10.06
CA GLU A 145 -9.07 14.14 -9.57
C GLU A 145 -9.17 15.51 -8.90
N ASP A 146 -10.07 16.38 -9.38
CA ASP A 146 -10.36 17.70 -8.81
C ASP A 146 -10.78 17.62 -7.33
N VAL A 147 -11.66 16.67 -7.00
CA VAL A 147 -12.14 16.46 -5.62
C VAL A 147 -11.07 15.81 -4.76
N ARG A 148 -10.35 14.80 -5.29
CA ARG A 148 -9.28 14.13 -4.54
C ARG A 148 -8.12 15.09 -4.23
N ARG A 149 -7.76 15.97 -5.17
CA ARG A 149 -6.76 17.03 -4.95
C ARG A 149 -7.24 18.06 -3.94
N ALA A 150 -8.52 18.42 -3.95
CA ALA A 150 -9.10 19.29 -2.93
C ALA A 150 -9.07 18.67 -1.53
N LEU A 151 -9.29 17.35 -1.40
CA LEU A 151 -9.11 16.63 -0.14
C LEU A 151 -7.66 16.65 0.35
N LEU A 152 -6.68 16.43 -0.54
CA LEU A 152 -5.27 16.53 -0.19
C LEU A 152 -4.92 17.92 0.36
N GLU A 153 -5.36 18.98 -0.34
CA GLU A 153 -5.12 20.36 0.11
C GLU A 153 -5.82 20.66 1.44
N HIS A 154 -7.02 20.11 1.65
CA HIS A 154 -7.72 20.24 2.94
C HIS A 154 -6.96 19.55 4.09
N PHE A 155 -6.49 18.31 3.90
CA PHE A 155 -5.69 17.61 4.91
C PHE A 155 -4.35 18.30 5.16
N ARG A 156 -3.74 18.85 4.11
CA ARG A 156 -2.53 19.68 4.20
C ARG A 156 -2.79 20.93 5.03
N ALA A 157 -3.88 21.65 4.77
CA ALA A 157 -4.24 22.86 5.48
C ALA A 157 -4.57 22.60 6.96
N SER A 158 -5.11 21.43 7.30
CA SER A 158 -5.51 21.11 8.68
C SER A 158 -4.36 21.09 9.69
N ARG A 159 -3.10 20.87 9.24
CA ARG A 159 -1.89 20.73 10.08
C ARG A 159 -2.12 19.93 11.38
N SER A 160 -2.90 18.85 11.26
CA SER A 160 -3.30 18.00 12.38
C SER A 160 -2.84 16.56 12.17
N ASP A 161 -2.67 15.82 13.27
CA ASP A 161 -2.34 14.38 13.22
C ASP A 161 -3.35 13.58 12.39
N ALA A 162 -4.64 13.92 12.46
CA ALA A 162 -5.65 13.28 11.61
C ALA A 162 -5.49 13.64 10.13
N GLY A 163 -5.10 14.87 9.81
CA GLY A 163 -4.76 15.27 8.45
C GLY A 163 -3.60 14.45 7.89
N ASP A 164 -2.57 14.22 8.70
CA ASP A 164 -1.44 13.35 8.32
C ASP A 164 -1.83 11.89 8.16
N ARG A 165 -2.73 11.37 9.00
CA ARG A 165 -3.33 10.04 8.78
C ARG A 165 -4.02 9.99 7.42
N GLY A 166 -4.80 11.02 7.08
CA GLY A 166 -5.49 11.12 5.80
C GLY A 166 -4.54 11.15 4.60
N LEU A 167 -3.48 11.97 4.68
CA LEU A 167 -2.44 12.05 3.66
C LEU A 167 -1.69 10.71 3.52
N ALA A 168 -1.28 10.10 4.64
CA ALA A 168 -0.59 8.80 4.64
C ALA A 168 -1.47 7.69 4.06
N TRP A 169 -2.77 7.71 4.38
CA TRP A 169 -3.72 6.77 3.82
C TRP A 169 -3.84 6.94 2.30
N LEU A 170 -4.04 8.16 1.80
CA LEU A 170 -4.12 8.44 0.37
C LEU A 170 -2.81 8.09 -0.37
N ALA A 171 -1.66 8.39 0.23
CA ALA A 171 -0.34 8.02 -0.32
C ALA A 171 -0.19 6.50 -0.55
N ILE A 172 -0.89 5.68 0.23
CA ILE A 172 -0.84 4.21 0.15
C ILE A 172 -1.96 3.64 -0.72
N THR A 173 -3.20 4.05 -0.48
CA THR A 173 -4.38 3.35 -1.01
C THR A 173 -4.96 3.96 -2.27
N ASP A 174 -4.65 5.24 -2.59
CA ASP A 174 -5.25 5.88 -3.76
C ASP A 174 -4.88 5.14 -5.06
N LYS A 175 -5.82 5.08 -6.00
CA LYS A 175 -5.64 4.39 -7.28
C LYS A 175 -4.73 5.19 -8.21
N ASP A 176 -4.82 6.52 -8.14
CA ASP A 176 -4.07 7.43 -8.99
C ASP A 176 -2.65 7.67 -8.46
N ALA A 177 -1.66 7.56 -9.36
CA ALA A 177 -0.26 7.72 -9.00
C ALA A 177 0.12 9.17 -8.67
N GLY A 178 -0.51 10.15 -9.33
CA GLY A 178 -0.27 11.57 -9.09
C GLY A 178 -0.76 12.00 -7.71
N ILE A 179 -1.95 11.56 -7.30
CA ILE A 179 -2.50 11.80 -5.96
C ILE A 179 -1.59 11.16 -4.89
N ARG A 180 -1.07 9.95 -5.12
CA ARG A 180 -0.12 9.32 -4.20
C ARG A 180 1.18 10.11 -4.05
N SER A 181 1.75 10.60 -5.16
CA SER A 181 2.97 11.43 -5.14
C SER A 181 2.75 12.74 -4.38
N ALA A 182 1.67 13.46 -4.70
CA ALA A 182 1.33 14.71 -4.04
C ALA A 182 1.11 14.54 -2.53
N ALA A 183 0.42 13.46 -2.12
CA ALA A 183 0.26 13.14 -0.71
C ALA A 183 1.60 12.91 0.01
N ARG A 184 2.52 12.20 -0.64
CA ARG A 184 3.89 11.97 -0.13
C ARG A 184 4.67 13.28 -0.01
N GLU A 185 4.63 14.13 -1.03
CA GLU A 185 5.32 15.43 -1.02
C GLU A 185 4.83 16.33 0.12
N PHE A 186 3.53 16.33 0.40
CA PHE A 186 2.97 17.07 1.54
C PHE A 186 3.44 16.53 2.89
N LEU A 187 3.53 15.20 3.04
CA LEU A 187 4.09 14.59 4.25
C LEU A 187 5.59 14.90 4.40
N GLU A 188 6.36 14.85 3.32
CA GLU A 188 7.79 15.18 3.31
C GLU A 188 8.04 16.64 3.72
N SER A 189 7.28 17.58 3.15
CA SER A 189 7.31 18.99 3.55
C SER A 189 7.02 19.14 5.04
N ARG A 190 5.99 18.45 5.56
CA ARG A 190 5.60 18.56 6.97
C ARG A 190 6.64 17.97 7.91
N ILE A 191 7.23 16.82 7.57
CA ILE A 191 8.33 16.24 8.36
C ILE A 191 9.57 17.15 8.32
N GLY A 192 9.82 17.82 7.19
CA GLY A 192 10.86 18.85 7.08
C GLY A 192 10.61 20.05 7.99
N GLU A 193 9.36 20.52 8.08
CA GLU A 193 8.93 21.64 8.94
C GLU A 193 8.94 21.28 10.44
N GLU A 194 8.37 20.13 10.81
CA GLU A 194 8.19 19.72 12.22
C GLU A 194 9.36 18.89 12.78
N GLY A 195 10.24 18.38 11.91
CA GLY A 195 11.38 17.52 12.25
C GLY A 195 11.00 16.10 12.71
N LYS A 196 9.71 15.75 12.74
CA LYS A 196 9.24 14.44 13.19
C LYS A 196 8.00 13.97 12.42
N ALA A 197 7.89 12.64 12.34
CA ALA A 197 6.67 11.96 11.94
C ALA A 197 5.59 12.08 13.03
N THR A 198 4.35 12.34 12.62
CA THR A 198 3.20 12.30 13.53
C THR A 198 2.80 10.86 13.85
N ALA A 199 2.24 10.63 15.03
CA ALA A 199 1.89 9.29 15.51
C ALA A 199 0.84 8.61 14.60
N GLY A 200 -0.10 9.39 14.10
CA GLY A 200 -1.12 8.93 13.18
C GLY A 200 -0.56 8.46 11.84
N MET A 201 0.43 9.16 11.28
CA MET A 201 1.11 8.70 10.06
C MET A 201 1.78 7.34 10.29
N LEU A 202 2.50 7.19 11.40
CA LEU A 202 3.16 5.92 11.77
C LEU A 202 2.14 4.78 11.93
N GLU A 203 0.99 5.05 12.56
CA GLU A 203 -0.09 4.08 12.74
C GLU A 203 -0.63 3.59 11.38
N VAL A 204 -0.90 4.50 10.44
CA VAL A 204 -1.43 4.16 9.12
C VAL A 204 -0.43 3.32 8.33
N VAL A 205 0.86 3.70 8.32
CA VAL A 205 1.91 2.95 7.62
C VAL A 205 2.10 1.57 8.23
N ALA A 206 2.17 1.47 9.57
CA ALA A 206 2.31 0.19 10.26
C ALA A 206 1.11 -0.73 10.01
N ARG A 207 -0.12 -0.18 10.05
CA ARG A 207 -1.35 -0.93 9.76
C ARG A 207 -1.40 -1.41 8.32
N ALA A 208 -1.07 -0.55 7.37
CA ALA A 208 -1.03 -0.92 5.95
C ALA A 208 0.01 -2.00 5.68
N ALA A 209 1.16 -1.95 6.36
CA ALA A 209 2.19 -2.98 6.28
C ALA A 209 1.71 -4.33 6.85
N ALA A 210 0.96 -4.32 7.96
CA ALA A 210 0.54 -5.54 8.65
C ALA A 210 -0.60 -6.32 7.97
N GLY A 211 -1.54 -5.64 7.29
CA GLY A 211 -2.79 -6.29 6.84
C GLY A 211 -3.35 -5.82 5.50
N GLY A 212 -2.58 -5.05 4.71
CA GLY A 212 -3.00 -4.57 3.40
C GLY A 212 -2.97 -5.62 2.29
N THR A 213 -3.50 -5.26 1.11
CA THR A 213 -3.19 -5.95 -0.14
C THR A 213 -1.68 -5.88 -0.41
N SER A 214 -1.11 -6.78 -1.21
CA SER A 214 0.32 -6.73 -1.57
C SER A 214 0.74 -5.34 -2.05
N ALA A 215 -0.08 -4.72 -2.92
CA ALA A 215 0.14 -3.37 -3.41
C ALA A 215 0.14 -2.31 -2.29
N HIS A 216 -0.75 -2.39 -1.31
CA HIS A 216 -0.76 -1.47 -0.17
C HIS A 216 0.47 -1.65 0.71
N VAL A 217 0.88 -2.90 0.96
CA VAL A 217 2.06 -3.19 1.78
C VAL A 217 3.33 -2.66 1.11
N GLU A 218 3.50 -2.88 -0.20
CA GLU A 218 4.66 -2.37 -0.96
C GLU A 218 4.72 -0.85 -0.98
N ARG A 219 3.57 -0.19 -1.14
CA ARG A 219 3.48 1.28 -1.09
C ARG A 219 3.75 1.82 0.32
N ALA A 220 3.26 1.15 1.36
CA ALA A 220 3.56 1.50 2.75
C ALA A 220 5.07 1.40 3.04
N ALA A 221 5.72 0.33 2.56
CA ALA A 221 7.17 0.17 2.68
C ALA A 221 7.94 1.25 1.91
N THR A 222 7.52 1.57 0.69
CA THR A 222 8.13 2.63 -0.13
C THR A 222 7.95 4.02 0.51
N LEU A 223 6.77 4.29 1.08
CA LEU A 223 6.49 5.53 1.80
C LEU A 223 7.35 5.64 3.07
N ALA A 224 7.44 4.56 3.84
CA ALA A 224 8.30 4.49 5.02
C ALA A 224 9.77 4.76 4.69
N GLN A 225 10.27 4.15 3.62
CA GLN A 225 11.63 4.33 3.13
C GLN A 225 11.88 5.78 2.69
N GLY A 226 10.94 6.35 1.93
CA GLY A 226 11.04 7.71 1.41
C GLY A 226 11.00 8.79 2.48
N LEU A 227 10.20 8.58 3.53
CA LEU A 227 10.05 9.52 4.65
C LEU A 227 10.99 9.23 5.83
N ASN A 228 11.87 8.23 5.70
CA ASN A 228 12.79 7.78 6.77
C ASN A 228 12.06 7.44 8.09
N LEU A 229 10.95 6.70 8.00
CA LEU A 229 10.14 6.30 9.14
C LEU A 229 10.77 5.07 9.83
N TYR A 230 11.80 5.30 10.62
CA TYR A 230 12.49 4.23 11.34
C TYR A 230 11.57 3.50 12.34
N GLU A 231 10.58 4.20 12.88
CA GLU A 231 9.64 3.69 13.87
C GLU A 231 8.74 2.56 13.32
N VAL A 232 8.58 2.42 11.99
CA VAL A 232 7.76 1.35 11.39
C VAL A 232 8.56 0.09 11.04
N ILE A 233 9.87 0.07 11.25
CA ILE A 233 10.74 -1.09 11.00
C ILE A 233 10.17 -2.38 11.61
N PRO A 234 9.69 -2.42 12.88
CA PRO A 234 9.10 -3.63 13.45
C PRO A 234 7.87 -4.12 12.69
N ALA A 235 7.03 -3.21 12.19
CA ALA A 235 5.87 -3.56 11.39
C ALA A 235 6.28 -4.11 10.01
N LEU A 236 7.36 -3.59 9.40
CA LEU A 236 7.91 -4.12 8.16
C LEU A 236 8.54 -5.50 8.32
N ILE A 237 9.25 -5.77 9.43
CA ILE A 237 9.75 -7.11 9.78
C ILE A 237 8.57 -8.09 9.89
N ALA A 238 7.51 -7.70 10.59
CA ALA A 238 6.30 -8.51 10.70
C ALA A 238 5.61 -8.72 9.33
N ALA A 239 5.59 -7.70 8.47
CA ALA A 239 4.99 -7.77 7.13
C ALA A 239 5.77 -8.64 6.14
N GLN A 240 7.08 -8.77 6.33
CA GLN A 240 7.93 -9.72 5.60
C GLN A 240 7.66 -11.16 6.02
N ALA A 241 7.34 -11.36 7.30
CA ALA A 241 6.92 -12.65 7.86
C ALA A 241 5.45 -12.98 7.57
N GLY A 242 4.61 -11.97 7.39
CA GLY A 242 3.25 -12.06 6.87
C GLY A 242 3.27 -12.38 5.39
N GLY A 243 3.79 -13.57 5.04
CA GLY A 243 3.30 -14.29 3.87
C GLY A 243 1.78 -14.30 3.92
N VAL A 244 1.13 -14.40 2.77
CA VAL A 244 -0.35 -14.45 2.65
C VAL A 244 -0.87 -15.77 3.26
N GLY A 245 -0.56 -16.04 4.52
CA GLY A 245 -1.10 -17.13 5.32
C GLY A 245 -2.35 -16.61 5.99
N GLY A 246 -3.51 -17.02 5.48
CA GLY A 246 -4.77 -16.82 6.20
C GLY A 246 -5.74 -15.83 5.59
N GLY A 247 -5.54 -15.38 4.34
CA GLY A 247 -6.67 -15.22 3.43
C GLY A 247 -7.20 -16.60 3.03
N GLY A 248 -7.51 -17.42 4.03
CA GLY A 248 -8.16 -18.70 3.82
C GLY A 248 -9.44 -18.44 3.05
N VAL A 249 -9.66 -19.25 2.02
CA VAL A 249 -10.93 -19.46 1.34
C VAL A 249 -11.92 -20.12 2.33
N GLY A 250 -12.05 -19.58 3.54
CA GLY A 250 -12.67 -20.22 4.69
C GLY A 250 -13.36 -19.22 5.60
N GLY A 251 -14.69 -19.16 5.47
CA GLY A 251 -15.58 -18.91 6.60
C GLY A 251 -15.91 -17.44 6.88
N GLY A 252 -16.73 -16.83 6.03
CA GLY A 252 -17.24 -15.49 6.33
C GLY A 252 -18.36 -15.00 5.42
N GLY A 253 -19.44 -15.78 5.30
CA GLY A 253 -20.74 -15.24 4.87
C GLY A 253 -21.29 -15.73 3.53
N GLY A 254 -22.19 -16.72 3.62
CA GLY A 254 -23.46 -16.72 2.89
C GLY A 254 -23.42 -16.74 1.37
N GLY A 255 -23.42 -17.94 0.79
CA GLY A 255 -23.76 -18.11 -0.62
C GLY A 255 -23.52 -19.54 -1.06
N GLY A 256 -24.49 -20.42 -0.81
CA GLY A 256 -24.48 -21.79 -1.32
C GLY A 256 -24.28 -21.81 -2.84
N GLY A 257 -23.32 -22.59 -3.29
CA GLY A 257 -23.02 -22.76 -4.71
C GLY A 257 -21.83 -23.69 -4.86
N GLY A 258 -22.09 -24.99 -4.80
CA GLY A 258 -21.05 -26.00 -4.95
C GLY A 258 -20.30 -25.90 -6.27
N GLY A 259 -19.04 -26.34 -6.22
CA GLY A 259 -18.37 -26.92 -7.37
C GLY A 259 -17.55 -25.94 -8.22
N ARG A 260 -16.24 -25.90 -7.95
CA ARG A 260 -15.27 -26.62 -8.78
C ARG A 260 -13.89 -26.62 -8.10
N ARG A 261 -13.55 -27.72 -7.41
CA ARG A 261 -12.14 -28.14 -7.22
C ARG A 261 -11.64 -28.66 -8.57
N GLY A 262 -11.37 -27.76 -9.51
CA GLY A 262 -10.59 -28.08 -10.70
C GLY A 262 -9.10 -28.03 -10.37
N ASP A 263 -8.26 -28.67 -11.18
CA ASP A 263 -6.81 -28.57 -11.00
C ASP A 263 -6.38 -27.10 -11.18
N LEU A 264 -5.54 -26.61 -10.26
CA LEU A 264 -5.08 -25.23 -10.25
C LEU A 264 -4.12 -24.96 -11.41
N ALA A 265 -3.32 -25.95 -11.78
CA ALA A 265 -2.44 -25.91 -12.93
C ALA A 265 -2.07 -27.33 -13.40
N TRP A 266 -1.67 -27.40 -14.66
CA TRP A 266 -1.08 -28.59 -15.27
C TRP A 266 0.33 -28.21 -15.71
N VAL A 267 1.33 -28.89 -15.17
CA VAL A 267 2.73 -28.69 -15.59
C VAL A 267 3.15 -29.95 -16.34
N PHE A 268 3.37 -29.82 -17.63
CA PHE A 268 3.95 -30.88 -18.45
C PHE A 268 5.46 -30.72 -18.47
N ILE A 269 6.18 -31.72 -17.96
CA ILE A 269 7.63 -31.81 -18.07
C ILE A 269 7.91 -32.99 -18.99
N GLY A 270 8.37 -32.69 -20.20
CA GLY A 270 8.69 -33.71 -21.18
C GLY A 270 10.00 -33.45 -21.91
N GLU A 271 10.59 -34.52 -22.38
CA GLU A 271 11.70 -34.54 -23.32
C GLU A 271 11.15 -34.76 -24.72
N GLN A 272 11.61 -33.95 -25.67
CA GLN A 272 11.27 -34.10 -27.08
C GLN A 272 12.44 -34.76 -27.79
N GLN A 273 12.26 -36.00 -28.25
CA GLN A 273 13.25 -36.72 -29.04
C GLN A 273 12.84 -36.69 -30.52
N ALA A 274 13.73 -36.18 -31.36
CA ALA A 274 13.56 -36.24 -32.80
C ALA A 274 14.09 -37.58 -33.33
N TYR A 275 13.36 -38.20 -34.26
CA TYR A 275 13.78 -39.42 -34.95
C TYR A 275 13.45 -39.31 -36.44
N VAL A 276 14.12 -40.10 -37.26
CA VAL A 276 13.80 -40.19 -38.69
C VAL A 276 12.62 -41.15 -38.83
N ALA A 277 11.44 -40.61 -39.11
CA ALA A 277 10.21 -41.38 -39.22
C ALA A 277 10.10 -42.08 -40.57
N ASP A 278 10.61 -41.44 -41.61
CA ASP A 278 10.64 -41.99 -42.96
C ASP A 278 11.81 -41.41 -43.75
N LEU A 279 12.23 -42.12 -44.80
CA LEU A 279 13.27 -41.71 -45.74
C LEU A 279 12.70 -41.81 -47.14
N THR A 280 12.47 -40.69 -47.80
CA THR A 280 12.13 -40.70 -49.23
C THR A 280 13.42 -40.73 -50.04
N PRO A 281 13.72 -41.80 -50.80
CA PRO A 281 14.91 -41.84 -51.62
C PRO A 281 14.73 -40.92 -52.85
N LEU A 282 15.68 -40.02 -53.03
CA LEU A 282 15.81 -39.19 -54.23
C LEU A 282 16.95 -39.77 -55.07
N VAL A 283 16.58 -40.39 -56.18
CA VAL A 283 17.53 -41.03 -57.08
C VAL A 283 17.79 -40.11 -58.27
N SER A 284 19.07 -39.82 -58.50
CA SER A 284 19.60 -39.24 -59.73
C SER A 284 20.48 -40.27 -60.44
N GLU A 285 20.75 -40.09 -61.74
CA GLU A 285 21.44 -41.08 -62.59
C GLU A 285 22.81 -41.55 -62.04
N ARG A 286 23.44 -40.80 -61.13
CA ARG A 286 24.72 -41.16 -60.47
C ARG A 286 24.78 -40.86 -58.97
N ALA A 287 23.65 -40.58 -58.31
CA ALA A 287 23.63 -40.26 -56.88
C ALA A 287 22.33 -40.71 -56.22
N VAL A 288 22.42 -41.20 -54.98
CA VAL A 288 21.27 -41.46 -54.12
C VAL A 288 21.37 -40.53 -52.92
N ALA A 289 20.36 -39.70 -52.74
CA ALA A 289 20.17 -38.92 -51.53
C ALA A 289 18.89 -39.42 -50.83
N PHE A 290 18.80 -39.23 -49.52
CA PHE A 290 17.58 -39.46 -48.78
C PHE A 290 17.09 -38.13 -48.23
N ASP A 291 15.81 -37.84 -48.42
CA ASP A 291 15.15 -36.73 -47.75
C ASP A 291 14.49 -37.26 -46.46
N PRO A 292 15.07 -36.99 -45.27
CA PRO A 292 14.55 -37.52 -44.03
C PRO A 292 13.31 -36.76 -43.58
N GLN A 293 12.24 -37.50 -43.35
CA GLN A 293 11.07 -36.98 -42.65
C GLN A 293 11.33 -37.09 -41.15
N ILE A 294 11.51 -35.95 -40.48
CA ILE A 294 11.78 -35.89 -39.04
C ILE A 294 10.46 -35.97 -38.28
N GLY A 295 10.29 -37.05 -37.51
CA GLY A 295 9.23 -37.19 -36.52
C GLY A 295 9.71 -36.73 -35.13
N TYR A 296 8.77 -36.35 -34.27
CA TYR A 296 9.06 -35.99 -32.88
C TYR A 296 8.22 -36.87 -31.96
N VAL A 297 8.86 -37.53 -30.98
CA VAL A 297 8.18 -38.15 -29.85
C VAL A 297 8.42 -37.29 -28.63
N THR A 298 7.34 -36.82 -28.01
CA THR A 298 7.40 -36.11 -26.73
C THR A 298 7.03 -37.10 -25.62
N SER A 299 7.99 -37.48 -24.79
CA SER A 299 7.76 -38.31 -23.60
C SER A 299 7.88 -37.43 -22.36
N GLY A 300 7.04 -37.64 -21.35
CA GLY A 300 7.06 -36.77 -20.18
C GLY A 300 6.03 -37.13 -19.14
N ALA A 301 6.12 -36.46 -18.00
CA ALA A 301 5.15 -36.53 -16.93
C ALA A 301 4.27 -35.27 -16.93
N LEU A 302 2.97 -35.48 -16.70
CA LEU A 302 1.99 -34.42 -16.52
C LEU A 302 1.67 -34.32 -15.03
N ILE A 303 2.16 -33.26 -14.39
CA ILE A 303 1.89 -33.00 -12.96
C ILE A 303 0.61 -32.19 -12.86
N ARG A 304 -0.40 -32.77 -12.20
CA ARG A 304 -1.64 -32.09 -11.80
C ARG A 304 -1.44 -31.46 -10.44
N ILE A 305 -1.59 -30.15 -10.38
CA ILE A 305 -1.56 -29.42 -9.12
C ILE A 305 -2.99 -29.30 -8.60
N HIS A 306 -3.38 -30.22 -7.73
CA HIS A 306 -4.70 -30.18 -7.07
C HIS A 306 -4.76 -29.13 -5.96
N ASP A 307 -3.63 -28.91 -5.28
CA ASP A 307 -3.45 -27.92 -4.24
C ASP A 307 -1.98 -27.50 -4.24
N ALA A 308 -1.71 -26.24 -4.59
CA ALA A 308 -0.40 -25.65 -4.37
C ALA A 308 -0.55 -24.38 -3.56
N VAL A 309 -0.11 -24.46 -2.33
CA VAL A 309 0.22 -23.28 -1.54
C VAL A 309 1.58 -22.78 -2.03
N VAL A 310 1.63 -22.19 -3.23
CA VAL A 310 2.79 -21.39 -3.65
C VAL A 310 2.73 -20.10 -2.86
N THR A 311 3.30 -20.12 -1.66
CA THR A 311 3.58 -18.90 -0.93
C THR A 311 4.81 -18.25 -1.56
N VAL A 312 4.59 -17.42 -2.58
CA VAL A 312 5.61 -16.47 -3.04
C VAL A 312 5.79 -15.44 -1.93
N ASN A 313 6.53 -15.83 -0.89
CA ASN A 313 6.80 -15.01 0.30
C ASN A 313 7.89 -13.97 0.05
N HIS A 314 8.38 -13.86 -1.19
CA HIS A 314 9.36 -12.86 -1.56
C HIS A 314 8.61 -11.56 -1.86
N ARG A 315 8.56 -10.68 -0.87
CA ARG A 315 8.18 -9.28 -1.04
C ARG A 315 9.46 -8.44 -1.17
N PRO A 316 10.11 -8.40 -2.36
CA PRO A 316 11.42 -7.78 -2.52
C PRO A 316 11.41 -6.29 -2.18
N VAL A 317 10.29 -5.61 -2.40
CA VAL A 317 10.13 -4.19 -2.08
C VAL A 317 10.24 -3.95 -0.57
N ILE A 318 9.56 -4.76 0.25
CA ILE A 318 9.65 -4.65 1.72
C ILE A 318 11.06 -4.93 2.19
N HIS A 319 11.66 -6.01 1.70
CA HIS A 319 13.01 -6.40 2.10
C HIS A 319 14.04 -5.31 1.76
N ARG A 320 13.98 -4.71 0.57
CA ARG A 320 14.84 -3.57 0.19
C ARG A 320 14.61 -2.35 1.07
N ALA A 321 13.35 -1.97 1.31
CA ALA A 321 13.00 -0.84 2.18
C ALA A 321 13.51 -1.06 3.62
N LEU A 322 13.38 -2.29 4.13
CA LEU A 322 13.82 -2.68 5.46
C LEU A 322 15.35 -2.66 5.59
N MET A 323 16.07 -3.23 4.61
CA MET A 323 17.54 -3.17 4.58
C MET A 323 18.03 -1.72 4.53
N ASP A 324 17.43 -0.88 3.68
CA ASP A 324 17.84 0.51 3.53
C ASP A 324 17.54 1.35 4.77
N LEU A 325 16.35 1.22 5.36
CA LEU A 325 16.01 1.90 6.62
C LEU A 325 16.87 1.43 7.79
N GLY A 326 17.07 0.12 7.93
CA GLY A 326 17.88 -0.44 9.01
C GLY A 326 19.35 -0.06 8.88
N SER A 327 19.91 -0.11 7.66
CA SER A 327 21.31 0.25 7.41
C SER A 327 21.57 1.74 7.64
N ARG A 328 20.63 2.62 7.24
CA ARG A 328 20.71 4.06 7.54
C ARG A 328 20.55 4.38 9.03
N LEU A 329 19.77 3.58 9.75
CA LEU A 329 19.57 3.77 11.19
C LEU A 329 20.81 3.39 12.02
N THR A 330 21.43 2.25 11.72
CA THR A 330 22.55 1.72 12.53
C THR A 330 23.93 1.98 11.94
N GLY A 331 24.01 2.34 10.66
CA GLY A 331 25.28 2.50 9.93
C GLY A 331 25.96 1.18 9.54
N SER A 332 25.29 0.04 9.75
CA SER A 332 25.81 -1.30 9.40
C SER A 332 25.09 -1.84 8.18
N ASP A 333 25.80 -2.57 7.31
CA ASP A 333 25.17 -3.28 6.20
C ASP A 333 24.35 -4.48 6.74
N LEU A 334 23.06 -4.49 6.42
CA LEU A 334 22.11 -5.54 6.80
C LEU A 334 21.79 -6.53 5.67
N SER A 335 22.48 -6.43 4.53
CA SER A 335 22.30 -7.35 3.38
C SER A 335 22.45 -8.82 3.79
N GLY A 336 23.32 -9.11 4.75
CA GLY A 336 23.58 -10.47 5.26
C GLY A 336 22.43 -11.08 6.06
N LEU A 337 21.45 -10.28 6.53
CA LEU A 337 20.28 -10.81 7.26
C LEU A 337 19.29 -11.51 6.32
N GLY A 338 19.31 -11.17 5.02
CA GLY A 338 18.40 -11.74 4.02
C GLY A 338 16.93 -11.71 4.48
N GLN A 339 16.22 -12.83 4.30
CA GLN A 339 14.83 -12.98 4.72
C GLN A 339 14.63 -13.75 6.02
N ASP A 340 15.71 -13.98 6.79
CA ASP A 340 15.65 -14.76 8.02
C ASP A 340 14.97 -13.96 9.15
N ARG A 341 13.80 -14.43 9.57
CA ARG A 341 13.00 -13.80 10.64
C ARG A 341 13.72 -13.81 11.98
N ALA A 342 14.44 -14.89 12.29
CA ALA A 342 15.16 -15.01 13.55
C ALA A 342 16.31 -14.01 13.58
N ALA A 343 17.03 -13.87 12.46
CA ALA A 343 18.09 -12.88 12.30
C ALA A 343 17.56 -11.43 12.44
N TRP A 344 16.43 -11.11 11.80
CA TRP A 344 15.78 -9.80 11.95
C TRP A 344 15.29 -9.52 13.38
N ALA A 345 14.75 -10.52 14.08
CA ALA A 345 14.34 -10.38 15.48
C ALA A 345 15.56 -10.15 16.40
N ALA A 346 16.63 -10.93 16.23
CA ALA A 346 17.87 -10.76 16.99
C ALA A 346 18.51 -9.39 16.75
N TRP A 347 18.56 -8.93 15.51
CA TRP A 347 19.03 -7.58 15.17
C TRP A 347 18.15 -6.49 15.80
N ARG A 348 16.82 -6.65 15.76
CA ARG A 348 15.89 -5.68 16.37
C ARG A 348 16.12 -5.55 17.88
N ASP A 349 16.30 -6.68 18.56
CA ASP A 349 16.43 -6.70 20.01
C ASP A 349 17.80 -6.18 20.48
N SER A 350 18.85 -6.34 19.67
CA SER A 350 20.23 -5.93 20.01
C SER A 350 20.62 -4.52 19.52
N ALA A 351 20.45 -4.22 18.23
CA ALA A 351 20.98 -3.00 17.60
C ALA A 351 19.92 -1.90 17.43
N TYR A 352 18.71 -2.27 17.00
CA TYR A 352 17.65 -1.29 16.70
C TYR A 352 17.21 -0.49 17.94
N ALA A 353 17.02 -1.15 19.09
CA ALA A 353 16.60 -0.50 20.31
C ALA A 353 17.60 0.59 20.76
N GLY A 354 18.89 0.30 20.71
CA GLY A 354 19.95 1.26 21.03
C GLY A 354 19.99 2.43 20.06
N ALA A 355 19.90 2.17 18.76
CA ALA A 355 19.90 3.22 17.73
C ALA A 355 18.68 4.15 17.84
N MET A 356 17.49 3.60 18.13
CA MET A 356 16.29 4.40 18.36
C MET A 356 16.37 5.26 19.62
N ALA A 357 16.94 4.73 20.71
CA ALA A 357 17.19 5.50 21.92
C ALA A 357 18.16 6.67 21.67
N ALA A 358 19.25 6.43 20.92
CA ALA A 358 20.19 7.48 20.52
C ALA A 358 19.53 8.58 19.68
N ARG A 359 18.71 8.22 18.68
CA ARG A 359 17.96 9.21 17.88
C ARG A 359 16.95 9.99 18.69
N LYS A 360 16.26 9.34 19.64
CA LYS A 360 15.32 10.02 20.53
C LYS A 360 16.05 11.04 21.39
N ALA A 361 17.19 10.67 21.97
CA ALA A 361 18.04 11.58 22.74
C ALA A 361 18.55 12.76 21.90
N GLU A 362 18.97 12.52 20.65
CA GLU A 362 19.40 13.59 19.73
C GLU A 362 18.25 14.57 19.41
N ARG A 363 17.03 14.05 19.17
CA ARG A 363 15.84 14.89 18.93
C ARG A 363 15.49 15.73 20.16
N GLU A 364 15.53 15.12 21.34
CA GLU A 364 15.30 15.83 22.61
C GLU A 364 16.38 16.90 22.84
N ALA A 365 17.65 16.62 22.56
CA ALA A 365 18.72 17.62 22.66
C ALA A 365 18.49 18.80 21.70
N LYS A 366 18.08 18.53 20.45
CA LYS A 366 17.76 19.58 19.46
C LYS A 366 16.56 20.43 19.86
N SER A 367 15.52 19.83 20.46
CA SER A 367 14.34 20.58 20.89
C SER A 367 14.62 21.48 22.11
N HIS A 368 15.57 21.12 22.98
CA HIS A 368 15.96 21.94 24.13
C HIS A 368 17.00 23.01 23.78
N GLY A 369 17.93 22.74 22.85
CA GLY A 369 18.99 23.68 22.46
C GLY A 369 18.54 24.83 21.55
N GLY A 370 17.42 24.68 20.82
CA GLY A 370 16.96 25.66 19.83
C GLY A 370 16.32 26.94 20.40
N VAL A 371 15.98 26.99 21.68
CA VAL A 371 15.26 28.13 22.28
C VAL A 371 16.22 29.24 22.80
N GLY A 372 17.52 28.96 22.89
CA GLY A 372 18.49 29.86 23.55
C GLY A 372 19.30 30.81 22.67
N ALA A 373 19.33 30.64 21.34
CA ALA A 373 20.29 31.37 20.49
C ALA A 373 19.71 32.60 19.74
N GLY A 374 18.43 32.94 19.95
CA GLY A 374 17.74 34.01 19.19
C GLY A 374 17.57 35.35 19.91
N ALA A 375 17.91 35.45 21.20
CA ALA A 375 17.69 36.66 21.99
C ALA A 375 19.02 37.31 22.39
N GLY A 376 19.68 38.01 21.46
CA GLY A 376 20.83 38.84 21.84
C GLY A 376 21.84 39.14 20.74
N THR A 377 21.44 39.86 19.69
CA THR A 377 22.35 40.79 19.00
C THR A 377 21.55 42.02 18.59
N GLY A 378 21.34 42.90 19.57
CA GLY A 378 21.14 44.30 19.27
C GLY A 378 22.39 44.85 18.59
N GLY A 379 22.17 45.61 17.51
CA GLY A 379 23.04 46.69 17.07
C GLY A 379 24.45 46.34 16.61
N VAL A 380 24.60 46.04 15.32
CA VAL A 380 25.77 46.55 14.57
C VAL A 380 25.27 47.20 13.30
N SER A 381 25.44 48.51 13.27
CA SER A 381 25.22 49.43 12.15
C SER A 381 25.98 48.95 10.91
N VAL A 382 25.29 48.84 9.78
CA VAL A 382 25.90 48.62 8.47
C VAL A 382 26.46 49.96 7.97
N PRO A 383 27.79 50.11 7.73
CA PRO A 383 28.28 51.25 6.98
C PRO A 383 27.96 51.05 5.50
N SER A 384 27.29 52.04 4.92
CA SER A 384 27.11 52.22 3.49
C SER A 384 28.49 52.36 2.83
N GLY A 385 28.95 51.30 2.18
CA GLY A 385 30.19 51.27 1.41
C GLY A 385 29.86 51.24 -0.09
N SER A 386 29.83 52.42 -0.70
CA SER A 386 29.94 52.59 -2.16
C SER A 386 31.37 52.27 -2.62
N GLY A 387 31.56 51.49 -3.68
CA GLY A 387 32.84 51.52 -4.42
C GLY A 387 33.17 50.30 -5.29
N GLY A 388 33.41 50.56 -6.59
CA GLY A 388 34.20 49.74 -7.53
C GLY A 388 33.42 48.67 -8.29
N SER A 389 33.13 48.72 -9.59
CA SER A 389 33.89 49.12 -10.80
C SER A 389 35.13 48.26 -11.10
N GLY A 390 35.16 47.68 -12.31
CA GLY A 390 36.32 47.05 -12.98
C GLY A 390 36.20 45.52 -13.04
N GLY A 391 35.92 44.91 -14.20
CA GLY A 391 36.90 44.55 -15.25
C GLY A 391 37.19 43.04 -15.10
N GLY A 392 37.11 42.15 -16.09
CA GLY A 392 37.61 42.18 -17.46
C GLY A 392 38.50 40.93 -17.66
N GLY A 393 38.37 40.23 -18.80
CA GLY A 393 39.24 39.12 -19.25
C GLY A 393 38.75 37.74 -18.82
N GLY A 394 38.65 36.71 -19.68
CA GLY A 394 39.39 36.43 -20.92
C GLY A 394 40.13 35.10 -20.71
N GLY A 395 39.76 34.07 -21.48
CA GLY A 395 40.34 32.72 -21.44
C GLY A 395 39.46 31.73 -22.18
#